data_AF-A0A515D6D9-F1
#
_entry.id   AF-A0A515D6D9-F1
#
_cell.length_a   1.000
_cell.length_b   1.000
_cell.length_c   1.000
_cell.angle_alpha   90.00
_cell.angle_beta   90.00
_cell.angle_gamma   90.00
#
_symmetry.space_group_name_H-M   'P 1'
#
loop_
_entity.id
_entity.type
_entity.pdbx_description
1 polymer ?
#
loop_
_entity_poly.entity_id
_entity_poly.type
_entity_poly.pdbx_seq_one_letter_code
_entity_poly.pdbx_strand_id
1 'polypeptide(L)'
;MTPSTLTTQVSLAALIEARQAELGLTDQQLCTALGFEREIVLMLIKQGTMKFPLNKVPALAAALSLNAVDLLRQALQESSPDLMQVIEQVFNSAQVTTSEMNLIRHLRSLAGDRAAAPIVLEGKGVIALVVV
;
A
#
# COMPACT_ATOMS: atom_id res chain seq x y z
N MET A 1 -18.73 17.28 -24.14
CA MET A 1 -17.35 17.47 -23.63
C MET A 1 -17.45 17.47 -22.12
N THR A 2 -17.27 16.32 -21.48
CA THR A 2 -17.29 16.19 -20.02
C THR A 2 -15.90 16.55 -19.47
N PRO A 3 -15.79 17.42 -18.45
CA PRO A 3 -14.50 17.77 -17.89
C PRO A 3 -13.89 16.56 -17.20
N SER A 4 -12.72 16.12 -17.67
CA SER A 4 -11.90 15.12 -17.01
C SER A 4 -11.55 15.61 -15.61
N THR A 5 -12.01 14.89 -14.58
CA THR A 5 -11.56 15.06 -13.21
C THR A 5 -10.07 14.73 -13.13
N LEU A 6 -9.24 15.78 -13.14
CA LEU A 6 -7.80 15.71 -12.87
C LEU A 6 -7.62 15.24 -11.43
N THR A 7 -7.62 13.93 -11.23
CA THR A 7 -7.14 13.33 -10.00
C THR A 7 -5.64 13.53 -10.02
N THR A 8 -5.14 14.55 -9.32
CA THR A 8 -3.69 14.77 -9.17
C THR A 8 -3.11 13.55 -8.47
N GLN A 9 -2.67 12.55 -9.23
CA GLN A 9 -1.89 11.43 -8.71
C GLN A 9 -0.59 12.02 -8.16
N VAL A 10 -0.51 12.13 -6.84
CA VAL A 10 0.71 12.56 -6.14
C VAL A 10 1.79 11.51 -6.42
N SER A 11 2.93 11.93 -6.95
CA SER A 11 4.01 11.00 -7.27
C SER A 11 4.63 10.39 -6.00
N LEU A 12 5.27 9.23 -6.12
CA LEU A 12 6.00 8.58 -5.05
C LEU A 12 7.06 9.53 -4.47
N ALA A 13 7.77 10.26 -5.33
CA ALA A 13 8.73 11.27 -4.92
C ALA A 13 8.09 12.36 -4.04
N ALA A 14 6.97 12.95 -4.48
CA ALA A 14 6.25 13.96 -3.72
C ALA A 14 5.71 13.42 -2.40
N LEU A 15 5.26 12.16 -2.38
CA LEU A 15 4.80 11.49 -1.17
C LEU A 15 5.93 11.27 -0.17
N ILE A 16 7.10 10.84 -0.65
CA ILE A 16 8.32 10.70 0.16
C ILE A 16 8.70 12.05 0.75
N GLU A 17 8.76 13.11 -0.05
CA GLU A 17 9.14 14.45 0.41
C GLU A 17 8.18 14.99 1.46
N ALA A 18 6.87 14.89 1.22
CA ALA A 18 5.85 15.35 2.17
C ALA A 18 5.98 14.61 3.52
N ARG A 19 6.04 13.28 3.50
CA ARG A 19 6.15 12.49 4.73
C ARG A 19 7.48 12.66 5.44
N GLN A 20 8.57 12.78 4.70
CA GLN A 20 9.88 13.02 5.27
C GLN A 20 9.90 14.38 6.01
N ALA A 21 9.30 15.42 5.42
CA ALA A 21 9.19 16.73 6.04
C ALA A 21 8.29 16.70 7.29
N GLU A 22 7.15 16.02 7.24
CA GLU A 22 6.26 15.83 8.41
C GLU A 22 6.95 15.12 9.58
N LEU A 23 7.80 14.15 9.29
CA LEU A 23 8.54 13.38 10.30
C LEU A 23 9.86 14.04 10.73
N GLY A 24 10.24 15.16 10.11
CA GLY A 24 11.51 15.84 10.39
C GLY A 24 12.75 15.01 10.05
N LEU A 25 12.65 14.09 9.10
CA LEU A 25 13.73 13.18 8.72
C LEU A 25 14.67 13.86 7.72
N THR A 26 15.97 13.71 7.92
CA THR A 26 16.99 14.13 6.94
C THR A 26 17.15 13.10 5.83
N ASP A 27 17.65 13.54 4.66
CA ASP A 27 17.95 12.64 3.54
C ASP A 27 18.94 11.54 3.94
N GLN A 28 19.91 11.87 4.78
CA GLN A 28 20.89 10.92 5.31
C GLN A 28 20.23 9.84 6.19
N GLN A 29 19.34 10.23 7.10
CA GLN A 29 18.59 9.28 7.93
C GLN A 29 17.73 8.34 7.08
N LEU A 30 17.05 8.89 6.08
CA LEU A 30 16.22 8.10 5.18
C LEU A 30 17.06 7.17 4.29
N CYS A 31 18.18 7.63 3.75
CA CYS A 31 19.12 6.78 3.00
C CYS A 31 19.64 5.61 3.85
N THR A 32 20.00 5.90 5.10
CA THR A 32 20.48 4.89 6.05
C THR A 32 19.39 3.86 6.33
N ALA A 33 18.16 4.30 6.60
CA ALA A 33 17.01 3.42 6.85
C ALA A 33 16.67 2.53 5.63
N LEU A 34 16.83 3.07 4.42
CA LEU A 34 16.64 2.34 3.17
C LEU A 34 17.84 1.43 2.83
N GLY A 35 18.97 1.59 3.51
CA GLY A 35 20.21 0.88 3.21
C GLY A 35 20.74 1.22 1.82
N PHE A 36 20.72 2.50 1.44
CA PHE A 36 21.43 2.99 0.26
C PHE A 36 22.90 3.25 0.61
N GLU A 37 23.81 2.74 -0.23
CA GLU A 37 25.25 2.94 -0.04
C GLU A 37 25.68 4.40 -0.28
N ARG A 38 24.94 5.12 -1.13
CA ARG A 38 25.25 6.50 -1.52
C ARG A 38 24.02 7.38 -1.35
N GLU A 39 24.17 8.49 -0.64
CA GLU A 39 23.09 9.45 -0.39
C GLU A 39 22.50 10.06 -1.68
N ILE A 40 23.33 10.16 -2.73
CA ILE A 40 22.90 10.66 -4.04
C ILE A 40 21.74 9.85 -4.66
N VAL A 41 21.58 8.58 -4.28
CA VAL A 41 20.52 7.71 -4.80
C VAL A 41 19.14 8.27 -4.46
N LEU A 42 18.92 8.72 -3.22
CA LEU A 42 17.64 9.28 -2.80
C LEU A 42 17.33 10.59 -3.52
N MET A 43 18.34 11.45 -3.72
CA MET A 43 18.19 12.68 -4.49
C MET A 43 17.79 12.39 -5.94
N LEU A 44 18.45 11.45 -6.61
CA LEU A 44 18.12 11.08 -7.99
C LEU A 44 16.71 10.47 -8.13
N ILE A 45 16.25 9.75 -7.09
CA ILE A 45 14.88 9.24 -7.02
C ILE A 45 13.88 10.38 -6.89
N LYS A 46 14.11 11.32 -5.97
CA LYS A 46 13.23 12.48 -5.77
C LYS A 46 13.13 13.36 -7.02
N GLN A 47 14.24 13.50 -7.75
CA GLN A 47 14.29 14.21 -9.04
C GLN A 47 13.66 13.43 -10.20
N GLY A 48 13.23 12.18 -9.98
CA GLY A 48 12.65 11.32 -11.02
C GLY A 48 13.66 10.81 -12.05
N THR A 49 14.96 11.05 -11.85
CA THR A 49 16.03 10.58 -12.76
C THR A 49 16.30 9.08 -12.56
N MET A 50 15.97 8.54 -11.38
CA MET A 50 16.10 7.13 -11.05
C MET A 50 14.78 6.59 -10.51
N LYS A 51 14.38 5.39 -10.96
CA LYS A 51 13.21 4.70 -10.42
C LYS A 51 13.48 4.21 -9.00
N PHE A 52 12.48 4.29 -8.12
CA PHE A 52 12.60 3.72 -6.79
C PHE A 52 12.71 2.19 -6.86
N PRO A 53 13.71 1.58 -6.21
CA PRO A 53 13.88 0.13 -6.23
C PRO A 53 12.80 -0.57 -5.38
N LEU A 54 11.95 -1.36 -6.03
CA LEU A 54 10.74 -1.95 -5.41
C LEU A 54 11.03 -2.87 -4.21
N ASN A 55 12.21 -3.50 -4.17
CA ASN A 55 12.65 -4.32 -3.04
C ASN A 55 12.89 -3.50 -1.76
N LYS A 56 13.01 -2.17 -1.85
CA LYS A 56 13.18 -1.27 -0.70
C LYS A 56 11.84 -0.70 -0.19
N VAL A 57 10.70 -1.03 -0.81
CA VAL A 57 9.39 -0.53 -0.39
C VAL A 57 9.06 -0.88 1.07
N PRO A 58 9.34 -2.09 1.59
CA PRO A 58 9.07 -2.38 3.00
C PRO A 58 9.88 -1.49 3.96
N ALA A 59 11.14 -1.21 3.63
CA ALA A 59 12.00 -0.32 4.41
C ALA A 59 11.50 1.13 4.35
N LEU A 60 11.04 1.58 3.17
CA LEU A 60 10.44 2.91 3.01
C LEU A 60 9.16 3.06 3.81
N ALA A 61 8.30 2.06 3.77
CA ALA A 61 7.05 2.02 4.52
C ALA A 61 7.31 2.13 6.03
N ALA A 62 8.29 1.39 6.54
CA ALA A 62 8.70 1.46 7.94
C ALA A 62 9.28 2.83 8.30
N ALA A 63 10.19 3.38 7.48
CA ALA A 63 10.84 4.66 7.74
C ALA A 63 9.86 5.83 7.72
N LEU A 64 8.87 5.81 6.83
CA LEU A 64 7.88 6.88 6.67
C LEU A 64 6.56 6.63 7.40
N SER A 65 6.44 5.52 8.14
CA SER A 65 5.20 5.11 8.82
C SER A 65 3.98 5.07 7.86
N LEU A 66 4.17 4.48 6.69
CA LEU A 66 3.18 4.37 5.62
C LEU A 66 2.77 2.93 5.36
N ASN A 67 1.62 2.76 4.70
CA ASN A 67 1.19 1.45 4.24
C ASN A 67 2.07 0.97 3.05
N ALA A 68 2.72 -0.18 3.22
CA ALA A 68 3.60 -0.74 2.20
C ALA A 68 2.87 -1.15 0.90
N VAL A 69 1.61 -1.56 0.98
CA VAL A 69 0.80 -1.95 -0.19
C VAL A 69 0.51 -0.72 -1.05
N ASP A 70 0.13 0.39 -0.42
CA ASP A 70 -0.17 1.62 -1.14
C ASP A 70 1.09 2.23 -1.77
N LEU A 71 2.22 2.17 -1.06
CA LEU A 71 3.52 2.58 -1.61
C LEU A 71 3.96 1.69 -2.78
N LEU A 72 3.81 0.36 -2.66
CA LEU A 72 4.18 -0.56 -3.73
C LEU A 72 3.31 -0.34 -4.97
N ARG A 73 2.00 -0.15 -4.77
CA ARG A 73 1.06 0.18 -5.85
C ARG A 73 1.48 1.46 -6.57
N GLN A 74 1.77 2.52 -5.83
CA GLN A 74 2.21 3.79 -6.41
C GLN A 74 3.53 3.65 -7.18
N ALA A 75 4.52 2.98 -6.57
CA ALA A 75 5.82 2.76 -7.19
C ALA A 75 5.71 1.92 -8.48
N LEU A 76 4.86 0.90 -8.50
CA LEU A 76 4.58 0.08 -9.69
C LEU A 76 3.83 0.87 -10.77
N GLN A 77 2.83 1.65 -10.38
CA GLN A 77 2.06 2.46 -11.30
C GLN A 77 2.93 3.46 -12.07
N GLU A 78 3.91 4.06 -11.39
CA GLU A 78 4.86 5.00 -12.00
C GLU A 78 5.96 4.30 -12.80
N SER A 79 6.48 3.20 -12.28
CA SER A 79 7.64 2.54 -12.87
C SER A 79 7.30 1.62 -14.03
N SER A 80 6.14 0.94 -13.98
CA SER A 80 5.72 -0.12 -14.90
C SER A 80 4.21 -0.35 -14.79
N PRO A 81 3.37 0.56 -15.35
CA PRO A 81 1.92 0.44 -15.26
C PRO A 81 1.38 -0.86 -15.86
N ASP A 82 2.01 -1.39 -16.92
CA ASP A 82 1.64 -2.66 -17.53
C ASP A 82 1.83 -3.84 -16.57
N LEU A 83 2.94 -3.83 -15.81
CA LEU A 83 3.20 -4.85 -14.79
C LEU A 83 2.18 -4.73 -13.65
N MET A 84 1.83 -3.51 -13.24
CA MET A 84 0.77 -3.29 -12.25
C MET A 84 -0.56 -3.87 -12.74
N GLN A 85 -0.94 -3.62 -14.01
CA GLN A 85 -2.14 -4.20 -14.60
C GLN A 85 -2.11 -5.73 -14.61
N VAL A 86 -0.97 -6.35 -14.95
CA VAL A 86 -0.83 -7.81 -14.90
C VAL A 86 -0.98 -8.33 -13.47
N ILE A 87 -0.34 -7.67 -12.50
CA ILE A 87 -0.48 -8.03 -11.08
C ILE A 87 -1.94 -7.91 -10.64
N GLU A 88 -2.63 -6.84 -11.02
CA GLU A 88 -4.07 -6.72 -10.74
C GLU A 88 -4.87 -7.81 -11.45
N GLN A 89 -4.65 -8.08 -12.73
CA GLN A 89 -5.39 -9.15 -13.42
C GLN A 89 -5.15 -10.53 -12.80
N VAL A 90 -3.92 -10.83 -12.39
CA VAL A 90 -3.55 -12.14 -11.81
C VAL A 90 -4.02 -12.25 -10.36
N PHE A 91 -3.71 -11.28 -9.52
CA PHE A 91 -3.98 -11.35 -8.07
C PHE A 91 -5.34 -10.78 -7.67
N ASN A 92 -5.89 -9.84 -8.44
CA ASN A 92 -7.24 -9.32 -8.23
C ASN A 92 -8.29 -10.23 -8.90
N SER A 93 -7.92 -11.36 -9.52
CA SER A 93 -8.89 -12.37 -9.98
C SER A 93 -9.54 -13.15 -8.83
N ALA A 94 -8.99 -13.03 -7.61
CA ALA A 94 -9.62 -13.44 -6.36
C ALA A 94 -10.37 -12.26 -5.72
N GLN A 95 -11.29 -11.63 -6.47
CA GLN A 95 -12.04 -10.48 -5.97
C GLN A 95 -12.87 -10.89 -4.76
N VAL A 96 -12.37 -10.57 -3.57
CA VAL A 96 -13.20 -10.30 -2.41
C VAL A 96 -14.14 -9.18 -2.83
N THR A 97 -15.37 -9.53 -3.18
CA THR A 97 -16.45 -8.60 -3.51
C THR A 97 -16.62 -7.58 -2.39
N THR A 98 -17.25 -6.43 -2.69
CA THR A 98 -17.58 -5.43 -1.67
C THR A 98 -18.33 -6.05 -0.48
N SER A 99 -19.17 -7.06 -0.74
CA SER A 99 -19.88 -7.84 0.27
C SER A 99 -18.92 -8.65 1.15
N GLU A 100 -17.98 -9.38 0.56
CA GLU A 100 -16.99 -10.17 1.30
C GLU A 100 -16.01 -9.26 2.06
N MET A 101 -15.67 -8.10 1.51
CA MET A 101 -14.82 -7.11 2.20
C MET A 101 -15.54 -6.49 3.40
N ASN A 102 -16.84 -6.19 3.25
CA ASN A 102 -17.68 -5.75 4.37
C ASN A 102 -17.78 -6.85 5.44
N LEU A 103 -17.85 -8.11 5.04
CA LEU A 103 -17.84 -9.24 5.96
C LEU A 103 -16.51 -9.30 6.74
N ILE A 104 -15.37 -9.28 6.06
CA ILE A 104 -14.04 -9.27 6.69
C ILE A 104 -13.90 -8.10 7.66
N ARG A 105 -14.36 -6.90 7.28
CA ARG A 105 -14.31 -5.70 8.14
C ARG A 105 -15.17 -5.86 9.39
N HIS A 106 -16.38 -6.40 9.26
CA HIS A 106 -17.25 -6.69 10.41
C HIS A 106 -16.64 -7.75 11.33
N LEU A 107 -16.09 -8.83 10.77
CA LEU A 107 -15.38 -9.86 11.54
C LEU A 107 -14.25 -9.24 12.36
N ARG A 108 -13.40 -8.41 11.74
CA ARG A 108 -12.27 -7.74 12.43
C ARG A 108 -12.74 -6.76 13.51
N SER A 109 -13.82 -6.02 13.26
CA SER A 109 -14.42 -5.10 14.25
C SER A 109 -14.95 -5.85 15.48
N LEU A 110 -15.60 -7.00 15.27
CA LEU A 110 -16.23 -7.79 16.34
C LEU A 110 -15.21 -8.66 17.11
N ALA A 111 -14.22 -9.22 16.43
CA ALA A 111 -13.20 -10.08 17.05
C ALA A 111 -12.05 -9.29 17.68
N GLY A 112 -11.75 -8.09 17.15
CA GLY A 112 -10.51 -7.39 17.47
C GLY A 112 -9.28 -8.19 17.02
N ASP A 113 -8.31 -8.36 17.90
CA ASP A 113 -7.06 -9.12 17.67
C ASP A 113 -7.16 -10.60 18.13
N ARG A 114 -8.38 -11.06 18.47
CA ARG A 114 -8.63 -12.44 18.91
C ARG A 114 -8.84 -13.33 17.70
N ALA A 115 -8.33 -14.56 17.79
CA ALA A 115 -8.59 -15.58 16.78
C ALA A 115 -10.09 -15.96 16.82
N ALA A 116 -10.86 -15.46 15.85
CA ALA A 116 -12.27 -15.81 15.71
C ALA A 116 -12.48 -16.73 14.50
N ALA A 117 -13.23 -17.81 14.72
CA ALA A 117 -13.57 -18.77 13.67
C ALA A 117 -15.02 -18.50 13.21
N PRO A 118 -15.24 -18.07 11.96
CA PRO A 118 -16.60 -17.94 11.44
C PRO A 118 -17.23 -19.33 11.29
N ILE A 119 -18.45 -19.50 11.79
CA ILE A 119 -19.26 -20.71 11.59
C ILE A 119 -20.40 -20.37 10.64
N VAL A 120 -20.49 -21.09 9.52
CA VAL A 120 -21.60 -20.97 8.57
C VAL A 120 -22.71 -21.92 8.98
N LEU A 121 -23.91 -21.39 9.21
CA LEU A 121 -25.09 -22.20 9.53
C LEU A 121 -25.88 -22.44 8.23
N GLU A 122 -25.86 -23.67 7.72
CA GLU A 122 -26.61 -24.02 6.51
C GLU A 122 -28.12 -23.87 6.73
N GLY A 123 -28.80 -23.28 5.74
CA GLY A 123 -30.26 -23.18 5.68
C GLY A 123 -30.84 -21.76 5.66
N LYS A 124 -30.06 -20.73 6.04
CA LYS A 124 -30.54 -19.32 6.01
C LYS A 124 -29.53 -18.28 5.52
N GLY A 125 -28.33 -18.68 5.09
CA GLY A 125 -27.29 -17.72 4.67
C GLY A 125 -26.83 -16.82 5.81
N VAL A 126 -26.73 -17.35 7.04
CA VAL A 126 -26.31 -16.60 8.23
C VAL A 126 -24.89 -17.03 8.61
N ILE A 127 -24.00 -16.06 8.77
CA ILE A 127 -22.64 -16.26 9.26
C ILE A 127 -22.61 -15.82 10.73
N ALA A 128 -22.33 -16.76 11.63
CA ALA A 128 -22.19 -16.48 13.05
C ALA A 128 -20.70 -16.38 13.42
N LEU A 129 -20.34 -15.33 14.17
CA LEU A 129 -19.01 -15.20 14.74
C LEU A 129 -19.00 -15.83 16.14
N VAL A 130 -18.15 -16.83 16.34
CA VAL A 130 -17.84 -17.35 17.68
C VAL A 130 -16.48 -16.81 18.08
N VAL A 131 -16.47 -15.96 19.10
CA VAL A 131 -15.23 -15.48 19.74
C VAL A 131 -14.93 -16.43 20.89
N VAL A 132 -13.80 -17.12 20.83
CA VAL A 132 -13.32 -18.03 21.88
C VAL A 132 -12.30 -17.31 22.76
#